data_AF-B7ST58-F1
#
_entry.id   AF-B7ST58-F1
#
_cell.length_a   1.000
_cell.length_b   1.000
_cell.length_c   1.000
_cell.angle_alpha   90.00
_cell.angle_beta   90.00
_cell.angle_gamma   90.00
#
_symmetry.space_group_name_H-M   'P 1'
#
loop_
_entity.id
_entity.type
_entity.pdbx_description
1 polymer ?
#
loop_
_entity_poly.entity_id
_entity_poly.type
_entity_poly.pdbx_seq_one_letter_code
_entity_poly.pdbx_strand_id
1 'polypeptide(L)'
;SVLVLLPLEVASGYLFVVTKLITDSFEIQSGEAPDLLNVITDPLTESIIQLDASVISGIATDDPEAKNKSLIKRWCQTFTNTTLMNVTVPGPENCTSPSLCWVDGNYTFTLKNISETYNIKKCTHLFVDVNLSDMAVGLILLALSLLVLCSCLILIVKLLNSMLKGQVAVVIKKVLNTNFPFPFGWVTGYIAILVGAG
;
A
#
# COMPACT_ATOMS: atom_id res chain seq x y z
N SER A 1 21.40 2.99 23.98
CA SER A 1 21.36 2.10 22.79
C SER A 1 22.24 2.61 21.67
N VAL A 2 22.28 3.91 21.43
CA VAL A 2 23.21 4.55 20.50
C VAL A 2 24.67 4.27 20.88
N LEU A 3 24.99 4.25 22.18
CA LEU A 3 26.29 3.84 22.74
C LEU A 3 26.89 2.49 22.25
N VAL A 4 26.06 1.49 21.92
CA VAL A 4 26.55 0.18 21.43
C VAL A 4 26.46 0.12 19.91
N LEU A 5 25.46 0.77 19.32
CA LEU A 5 25.29 0.82 17.88
C LEU A 5 26.37 1.66 17.20
N LEU A 6 26.84 2.77 17.78
CA LEU A 6 27.84 3.64 17.15
C LEU A 6 29.22 2.96 16.97
N PRO A 7 29.81 2.35 18.00
CA PRO A 7 31.06 1.60 17.84
C PRO A 7 30.89 0.39 16.91
N LEU A 8 29.74 -0.28 16.98
CA LEU A 8 29.40 -1.40 16.09
C LEU A 8 29.19 -0.94 14.64
N GLU A 9 28.63 0.24 14.41
CA GLU A 9 28.44 0.85 13.10
C GLU A 9 29.75 1.32 12.50
N VAL A 10 30.64 1.93 13.30
CA VAL A 10 32.00 2.26 12.83
C VAL A 10 32.78 1.00 12.47
N ALA A 11 32.58 -0.10 13.21
CA ALA A 11 33.24 -1.38 12.92
C ALA A 11 32.61 -2.15 11.75
N SER A 12 31.28 -2.09 11.55
CA SER A 12 30.55 -2.92 10.57
C SER A 12 30.01 -2.18 9.36
N GLY A 13 29.84 -0.86 9.45
CA GLY A 13 29.14 -0.04 8.45
C GLY A 13 27.69 -0.43 8.22
N TYR A 14 27.09 -1.27 9.08
CA TYR A 14 25.80 -1.91 8.81
C TYR A 14 24.69 -0.90 8.53
N LEU A 15 24.54 0.12 9.38
CA LEU A 15 23.49 1.12 9.26
C LEU A 15 23.69 1.95 7.98
N PHE A 16 24.93 2.25 7.59
CA PHE A 16 25.26 2.89 6.32
C PHE A 16 24.91 2.02 5.11
N VAL A 17 25.26 0.73 5.12
CA VAL A 17 24.94 -0.19 4.02
C VAL A 17 23.43 -0.39 3.89
N VAL A 18 22.73 -0.59 5.01
CA VAL A 18 21.27 -0.71 5.00
C VAL A 18 20.61 0.58 4.55
N THR A 19 21.06 1.73 5.06
CA THR A 19 20.54 3.03 4.61
C THR A 19 20.77 3.21 3.12
N LYS A 20 21.97 2.92 2.62
CA LYS A 20 22.30 3.04 1.20
C LYS A 20 21.45 2.11 0.33
N LEU A 21 21.25 0.86 0.74
CA LEU A 21 20.35 -0.08 0.04
C LEU A 21 18.91 0.42 0.02
N ILE A 22 18.43 0.99 1.12
CA ILE A 22 17.11 1.62 1.20
C ILE A 22 17.07 2.78 0.20
N THR A 23 17.96 3.77 0.30
CA THR A 23 17.94 4.95 -0.59
C THR A 23 18.09 4.60 -2.07
N ASP A 24 18.96 3.65 -2.40
CA ASP A 24 19.18 3.19 -3.78
C ASP A 24 17.96 2.43 -4.32
N SER A 25 17.20 1.74 -3.47
CA SER A 25 15.96 1.04 -3.86
C SER A 25 14.79 2.00 -4.13
N PHE A 26 14.86 3.23 -3.60
CA PHE A 26 13.74 4.16 -3.56
C PHE A 26 13.88 5.36 -4.51
N GLU A 27 14.91 5.39 -5.37
CA GLU A 27 15.16 6.45 -6.39
C GLU A 27 14.72 7.85 -5.93
N ILE A 28 15.26 8.31 -4.79
CA ILE A 28 14.85 9.59 -4.20
C ILE A 28 15.30 10.73 -5.12
N GLN A 29 14.44 11.16 -6.04
CA GLN A 29 14.65 12.34 -6.86
C GLN A 29 14.53 13.58 -5.97
N SER A 30 15.61 14.34 -5.88
CA SER A 30 15.68 15.56 -5.10
C SER A 30 14.87 16.66 -5.79
N GLY A 31 13.58 16.78 -5.47
CA GLY A 31 12.72 17.85 -6.01
C GLY A 31 11.21 17.66 -5.80
N GLU A 32 10.73 16.42 -5.82
CA GLU A 32 9.32 16.05 -5.57
C GLU A 32 9.27 15.19 -4.31
N ALA A 33 8.23 15.28 -3.48
CA ALA A 33 8.07 14.33 -2.37
C ALA A 33 7.77 12.95 -2.99
N PRO A 34 8.71 11.98 -2.94
CA PRO A 34 8.44 10.69 -3.55
C PRO A 34 7.34 10.00 -2.75
N ASP A 35 6.40 9.37 -3.45
CA ASP A 35 5.39 8.47 -2.88
C ASP A 35 6.05 7.15 -2.43
N LEU A 36 7.05 7.28 -1.54
CA LEU A 36 7.87 6.21 -0.98
C LEU A 36 7.01 5.12 -0.34
N LEU A 37 5.95 5.56 0.33
CA LEU A 37 4.99 4.70 0.99
C LEU A 37 4.24 3.86 -0.04
N ASN A 38 3.78 4.46 -1.14
CA ASN A 38 3.01 3.77 -2.18
C ASN A 38 3.83 2.65 -2.84
N VAL A 39 5.14 2.85 -3.09
CA VAL A 39 6.00 1.78 -3.64
C VAL A 39 5.98 0.50 -2.81
N ILE A 40 5.85 0.62 -1.48
CA ILE A 40 5.78 -0.53 -0.58
C ILE A 40 4.33 -0.95 -0.35
N THR A 41 3.41 0.02 -0.17
CA THR A 41 2.03 -0.27 0.21
C THR A 41 1.19 -0.76 -0.95
N ASP A 42 1.46 -0.34 -2.18
CA ASP A 42 0.70 -0.74 -3.36
C ASP A 42 0.79 -2.25 -3.64
N PRO A 43 1.98 -2.88 -3.75
CA PRO A 43 2.05 -4.32 -3.97
C PRO A 43 1.45 -5.13 -2.80
N LEU A 44 1.56 -4.61 -1.56
CA LEU A 44 0.92 -5.22 -0.40
C LEU A 44 -0.61 -5.09 -0.46
N THR A 45 -1.11 -3.92 -0.83
CA THR A 45 -2.54 -3.64 -0.94
C THR A 45 -3.15 -4.47 -2.06
N GLU A 46 -2.55 -4.48 -3.26
CA GLU A 46 -3.01 -5.26 -4.40
C GLU A 46 -3.01 -6.77 -4.14
N SER A 47 -2.10 -7.27 -3.30
CA SER A 47 -2.09 -8.68 -2.89
C SER A 47 -3.24 -9.02 -1.93
N ILE A 48 -3.69 -8.06 -1.13
CA ILE A 48 -4.77 -8.27 -0.16
C ILE A 48 -6.14 -8.03 -0.82
N ILE A 49 -6.33 -6.87 -1.43
CA ILE A 49 -7.59 -6.41 -2.01
C ILE A 49 -7.35 -5.49 -3.21
N GLN A 50 -8.18 -5.64 -4.25
CA GLN A 50 -8.22 -4.69 -5.36
C GLN A 50 -9.58 -4.01 -5.40
N LEU A 51 -9.58 -2.69 -5.56
CA LEU A 51 -10.78 -1.87 -5.62
C LEU A 51 -11.04 -1.38 -7.04
N ASP A 52 -12.31 -1.24 -7.41
CA ASP A 52 -12.68 -0.70 -8.71
C ASP A 52 -12.70 0.85 -8.65
N ALA A 53 -11.69 1.47 -9.27
CA ALA A 53 -11.56 2.93 -9.34
C ALA A 53 -12.77 3.60 -10.00
N SER A 54 -13.42 2.94 -10.97
CA SER A 54 -14.60 3.49 -11.65
C SER A 54 -15.80 3.58 -10.71
N VAL A 55 -16.00 2.56 -9.87
CA VAL A 55 -17.08 2.54 -8.87
C VAL A 55 -16.82 3.59 -7.79
N ILE A 56 -15.58 3.74 -7.31
CA ILE A 56 -15.21 4.80 -6.34
C ILE A 56 -15.51 6.19 -6.92
N SER A 57 -15.09 6.45 -8.16
CA SER A 57 -15.36 7.74 -8.81
C SER A 57 -16.86 7.98 -9.06
N GLY A 58 -17.62 6.94 -9.40
CA GLY A 58 -19.06 7.03 -9.58
C GLY A 58 -19.79 7.34 -8.28
N ILE A 59 -19.37 6.74 -7.16
CA ILE A 59 -19.92 7.06 -5.83
C ILE A 59 -19.59 8.49 -5.43
N ALA A 60 -18.35 8.96 -5.70
CA ALA A 60 -17.96 10.34 -5.44
C ALA A 60 -18.77 11.37 -6.26
N THR A 61 -19.29 10.96 -7.42
CA THR A 61 -20.10 11.79 -8.34
C THR A 61 -21.61 11.58 -8.14
N ASP A 62 -22.03 10.80 -7.13
CA ASP A 62 -23.42 10.44 -6.82
C ASP A 62 -24.17 9.68 -7.94
N ASP A 63 -23.46 8.89 -8.75
CA ASP A 63 -24.04 8.07 -9.82
C ASP A 63 -24.88 6.91 -9.23
N PRO A 64 -26.19 6.80 -9.56
CA PRO A 64 -27.05 5.71 -9.08
C PRO A 64 -26.60 4.31 -9.56
N GLU A 65 -25.91 4.21 -10.69
CA GLU A 65 -25.42 2.91 -11.19
C GLU A 65 -24.23 2.39 -10.39
N ALA A 66 -23.41 3.29 -9.83
CA ALA A 66 -22.24 2.93 -9.03
C ALA A 66 -22.62 2.41 -7.63
N LYS A 67 -23.72 2.92 -7.03
CA LYS A 67 -24.20 2.51 -5.70
C LYS A 67 -24.63 1.04 -5.60
N ASN A 68 -25.02 0.44 -6.72
CA ASN A 68 -25.47 -0.95 -6.78
C ASN A 68 -24.35 -1.93 -7.18
N LYS A 69 -23.13 -1.44 -7.47
CA LYS A 69 -21.97 -2.26 -7.83
C LYS A 69 -21.10 -2.54 -6.61
N SER A 70 -20.39 -3.68 -6.63
CA SER A 70 -19.40 -3.99 -5.60
C SER A 70 -18.13 -3.15 -5.80
N LEU A 71 -17.54 -2.69 -4.71
CA LEU A 71 -16.27 -1.97 -4.67
C LEU A 71 -15.07 -2.88 -4.95
N ILE A 72 -15.21 -4.18 -4.65
CA ILE A 72 -14.12 -5.15 -4.77
C ILE A 72 -14.02 -5.63 -6.22
N LYS A 73 -12.87 -5.41 -6.84
CA LYS A 73 -12.59 -5.78 -8.22
C LYS A 73 -12.29 -7.28 -8.32
N ARG A 74 -13.32 -8.07 -8.64
CA ARG A 74 -13.17 -9.52 -8.85
C ARG A 74 -12.49 -9.86 -10.19
N TRP A 75 -12.71 -9.04 -11.22
CA TRP A 75 -12.25 -9.30 -12.59
C TRP A 75 -11.21 -8.27 -13.02
N CYS A 76 -10.04 -8.76 -13.44
CA CYS A 76 -8.91 -7.91 -13.83
C CYS A 76 -8.78 -7.80 -15.35
N GLN A 77 -9.19 -8.83 -16.07
CA GLN A 77 -9.27 -8.81 -17.53
C GLN A 77 -10.72 -8.98 -17.95
N THR A 78 -11.26 -7.92 -18.52
CA THR A 78 -12.55 -7.88 -19.18
C THR A 78 -12.32 -7.53 -20.64
N PHE A 79 -13.09 -8.15 -21.54
CA PHE A 79 -13.05 -7.87 -22.96
C PHE A 79 -14.40 -7.37 -23.42
N THR A 80 -14.43 -6.13 -23.89
CA THR A 80 -15.59 -5.52 -24.52
C THR A 80 -15.58 -5.84 -25.99
N ASN A 81 -16.47 -6.71 -26.43
CA ASN A 81 -16.70 -6.91 -27.86
C ASN A 81 -17.80 -5.95 -28.31
N THR A 82 -17.45 -4.99 -29.16
CA THR A 82 -18.41 -4.10 -29.82
C THR A 82 -18.81 -4.69 -31.16
N THR A 83 -19.98 -5.29 -31.20
CA THR A 83 -20.57 -5.79 -32.45
C THR A 83 -21.66 -4.85 -32.94
N LEU A 84 -21.67 -4.62 -34.25
CA LEU A 84 -22.76 -3.93 -34.93
C LEU A 84 -23.96 -4.88 -35.00
N MET A 85 -25.02 -4.56 -34.26
CA MET A 85 -26.27 -5.32 -34.29
C MET A 85 -27.40 -4.46 -34.86
N ASN A 86 -28.30 -5.12 -35.58
CA ASN A 86 -29.52 -4.50 -36.09
C ASN A 86 -30.53 -4.45 -34.96
N VAL A 87 -30.92 -3.24 -34.53
CA VAL A 87 -31.93 -3.05 -33.49
C VAL A 87 -33.17 -2.38 -34.08
N THR A 88 -34.35 -2.79 -33.60
CA THR A 88 -35.62 -2.20 -34.01
C THR A 88 -35.89 -0.91 -33.23
N VAL A 89 -36.28 0.15 -33.93
CA VAL A 89 -36.68 1.43 -33.34
C VAL A 89 -38.12 1.78 -33.74
N PRO A 90 -38.89 2.47 -32.87
CA PRO A 90 -40.31 2.74 -33.09
C PRO A 90 -40.59 3.74 -34.21
N GLY A 91 -39.57 4.43 -34.74
CA GLY A 91 -39.72 5.36 -35.86
C GLY A 91 -38.36 5.86 -36.40
N PRO A 92 -38.35 6.46 -37.61
CA PRO A 92 -37.13 6.94 -38.27
C PRO A 92 -36.45 8.12 -37.56
N GLU A 93 -37.17 8.88 -36.73
CA GLU A 93 -36.57 9.94 -35.89
C GLU A 93 -35.64 9.41 -34.78
N ASN A 94 -35.78 8.13 -34.38
CA ASN A 94 -34.95 7.52 -33.33
C ASN A 94 -33.71 6.80 -33.89
N CYS A 95 -33.41 6.94 -35.19
CA CYS A 95 -32.21 6.38 -35.79
C CYS A 95 -30.97 7.23 -35.45
N THR A 96 -29.85 6.59 -35.13
CA THR A 96 -28.58 7.29 -34.82
C THR A 96 -28.01 8.02 -36.05
N SER A 97 -28.28 7.52 -37.25
CA SER A 97 -27.95 8.22 -38.50
C SER A 97 -28.91 7.81 -39.63
N PRO A 98 -29.25 8.72 -40.58
CA PRO A 98 -30.16 8.41 -41.69
C PRO A 98 -29.60 7.35 -42.65
N SER A 99 -28.28 7.25 -42.79
CA SER A 99 -27.61 6.32 -43.71
C SER A 99 -27.56 4.87 -43.22
N LEU A 100 -27.79 4.64 -41.92
CA LEU A 100 -27.75 3.32 -41.28
C LEU A 100 -29.14 2.88 -40.79
N CYS A 101 -30.20 3.43 -41.36
CA CYS A 101 -31.59 3.11 -41.02
C CYS A 101 -32.37 2.63 -42.24
N TRP A 102 -33.10 1.54 -42.10
CA TRP A 102 -33.98 1.02 -43.15
C TRP A 102 -35.29 0.50 -42.56
N VAL A 103 -36.33 0.49 -43.38
CA VAL A 103 -37.68 0.03 -43.01
C VAL A 103 -37.94 -1.30 -43.68
N ASP A 104 -38.36 -2.29 -42.90
CA ASP A 104 -38.85 -3.57 -43.44
C ASP A 104 -40.24 -3.86 -42.83
N GLY A 105 -41.28 -3.68 -43.64
CA GLY A 105 -42.67 -3.77 -43.19
C GLY A 105 -43.07 -2.66 -42.21
N ASN A 106 -43.60 -3.05 -41.05
CA ASN A 106 -44.03 -2.13 -39.97
C ASN A 106 -42.90 -1.82 -38.96
N TYR A 107 -41.68 -2.28 -39.22
CA TYR A 107 -40.55 -2.12 -38.31
C TYR A 107 -39.44 -1.30 -38.95
N THR A 108 -38.85 -0.39 -38.17
CA THR A 108 -37.69 0.42 -38.54
C THR A 108 -36.45 -0.19 -37.88
N PHE A 109 -35.39 -0.44 -38.64
CA PHE A 109 -34.14 -1.01 -38.13
C PHE A 109 -33.01 0.01 -38.21
N THR A 110 -32.16 0.05 -37.19
CA THR A 110 -30.93 0.85 -37.19
C THR A 110 -29.74 0.02 -36.71
N LEU A 111 -28.56 0.30 -37.27
CA LEU A 111 -27.31 -0.30 -36.79
C LEU A 111 -26.84 0.43 -35.53
N LYS A 112 -26.77 -0.30 -34.42
CA LYS A 112 -26.26 0.22 -33.15
C LYS A 112 -25.05 -0.59 -32.70
N ASN A 113 -24.03 0.12 -32.21
CA ASN A 113 -22.90 -0.51 -31.51
C ASN A 113 -23.39 -1.02 -30.16
N ILE A 114 -23.49 -2.33 -30.01
CA ILE A 114 -23.75 -2.97 -28.72
C ILE A 114 -22.42 -3.50 -28.20
N SER A 115 -22.02 -3.01 -27.03
CA SER A 115 -20.83 -3.48 -26.32
C SER A 115 -21.22 -4.57 -25.33
N GLU A 116 -20.75 -5.78 -25.55
CA GLU A 116 -20.89 -6.88 -24.59
C GLU A 116 -19.58 -7.08 -23.81
N THR A 117 -19.67 -7.14 -22.48
CA THR A 117 -18.52 -7.31 -21.59
C THR A 117 -18.34 -8.78 -21.21
N TYR A 118 -17.22 -9.37 -21.61
CA TYR A 118 -16.83 -10.74 -21.26
C TYR A 118 -15.77 -10.74 -20.17
N ASN A 119 -16.02 -11.48 -19.11
CA ASN A 119 -15.09 -11.66 -17.99
C ASN A 119 -14.07 -12.76 -18.31
N ILE A 120 -12.80 -12.40 -18.51
CA ILE A 120 -11.76 -13.36 -18.91
C ILE A 120 -11.00 -13.90 -17.70
N LYS A 121 -10.45 -13.00 -16.88
CA LYS A 121 -9.53 -13.38 -15.81
C LYS A 121 -9.88 -12.69 -14.50
N LYS A 122 -9.99 -13.50 -13.45
CA LYS A 122 -10.13 -13.02 -12.06
C LYS A 122 -8.83 -12.36 -11.58
N CYS A 123 -8.96 -11.39 -10.68
CA CYS A 123 -7.82 -10.76 -10.04
C CYS A 123 -7.11 -11.71 -9.06
N THR A 124 -5.85 -11.44 -8.75
CA THR A 124 -5.04 -12.24 -7.81
C THR A 124 -4.91 -11.51 -6.48
N HIS A 125 -5.97 -11.51 -5.69
CA HIS A 125 -5.97 -10.94 -4.33
C HIS A 125 -6.71 -11.86 -3.36
N LEU A 126 -6.43 -11.74 -2.06
CA LEU A 126 -6.88 -12.70 -1.03
C LEU A 126 -8.42 -12.85 -0.94
N PHE A 127 -9.15 -11.78 -1.25
CA PHE A 127 -10.62 -11.75 -1.22
C PHE A 127 -11.32 -12.01 -2.57
N VAL A 128 -10.63 -12.54 -3.59
CA VAL A 128 -11.23 -12.66 -4.94
C VAL A 128 -12.36 -13.70 -5.03
N ASP A 129 -12.19 -14.84 -4.36
CA ASP A 129 -13.14 -15.96 -4.37
C ASP A 129 -14.04 -16.01 -3.13
N VAL A 130 -13.93 -14.99 -2.27
CA VAL A 130 -14.70 -14.91 -1.03
C VAL A 130 -16.03 -14.23 -1.31
N ASN A 131 -17.14 -14.92 -1.05
CA ASN A 131 -18.50 -14.37 -1.24
C ASN A 131 -18.98 -13.62 0.01
N LEU A 132 -18.24 -12.58 0.41
CA LEU A 132 -18.60 -11.70 1.53
C LEU A 132 -19.08 -10.34 1.01
N SER A 133 -19.90 -9.66 1.81
CA SER A 133 -20.26 -8.26 1.56
C SER A 133 -19.03 -7.35 1.71
N ASP A 134 -18.92 -6.32 0.87
CA ASP A 134 -17.83 -5.33 0.89
C ASP A 134 -17.61 -4.74 2.30
N MET A 135 -18.70 -4.52 3.05
CA MET A 135 -18.64 -4.04 4.43
C MET A 135 -17.97 -5.04 5.38
N ALA A 136 -18.25 -6.34 5.21
CA ALA A 136 -17.67 -7.39 6.06
C ALA A 136 -16.16 -7.52 5.82
N VAL A 137 -15.73 -7.44 4.55
CA VAL A 137 -14.30 -7.42 4.20
C VAL A 137 -13.61 -6.20 4.81
N GLY A 138 -14.24 -5.02 4.73
CA GLY A 138 -13.75 -3.81 5.37
C GLY A 138 -13.57 -3.95 6.89
N LEU A 139 -14.53 -4.55 7.58
CA LEU A 139 -14.43 -4.81 9.03
C LEU A 139 -13.32 -5.80 9.40
N ILE A 140 -13.13 -6.84 8.60
CA ILE A 140 -12.03 -7.80 8.82
C ILE A 140 -10.68 -7.10 8.65
N LEU A 141 -10.51 -6.31 7.58
CA LEU A 141 -9.28 -5.55 7.33
C LEU A 141 -9.00 -4.53 8.45
N LEU A 142 -10.04 -3.85 8.94
CA LEU A 142 -9.93 -2.90 10.04
C LEU A 142 -9.56 -3.57 11.36
N ALA A 143 -10.13 -4.73 11.66
CA ALA A 143 -9.77 -5.49 12.86
C ALA A 143 -8.31 -5.98 12.80
N LEU A 144 -7.87 -6.50 11.64
CA LEU A 144 -6.49 -6.95 11.44
C LEU A 144 -5.49 -5.78 11.54
N SER A 145 -5.80 -4.63 10.92
CA SER A 145 -4.91 -3.47 10.97
C SER A 145 -4.79 -2.91 12.40
N LEU A 146 -5.90 -2.87 13.14
CA LEU A 146 -5.90 -2.47 14.54
C LEU A 146 -5.05 -3.41 15.40
N LEU A 147 -5.18 -4.74 15.21
CA LEU A 147 -4.36 -5.71 15.93
C LEU A 147 -2.86 -5.53 15.65
N VAL A 148 -2.49 -5.35 14.38
CA VAL A 148 -1.09 -5.10 14.00
C VAL A 148 -0.59 -3.79 14.62
N LEU A 149 -1.36 -2.70 14.53
CA LEU A 149 -1.00 -1.40 15.10
C LEU A 149 -0.84 -1.47 16.63
N CYS A 150 -1.79 -2.09 17.33
CA CYS A 150 -1.71 -2.29 18.77
C CYS A 150 -0.50 -3.14 19.16
N SER A 151 -0.23 -4.22 18.42
CA SER A 151 0.95 -5.05 18.66
C SER A 151 2.26 -4.27 18.46
N CYS A 152 2.34 -3.47 17.39
CA CYS A 152 3.48 -2.61 17.10
C CYS A 152 3.72 -1.60 18.22
N LEU A 153 2.67 -0.94 18.70
CA LEU A 153 2.78 0.02 19.80
C LEU A 153 3.27 -0.63 21.09
N ILE A 154 2.74 -1.82 21.44
CA ILE A 154 3.20 -2.58 22.62
C ILE A 154 4.66 -2.99 22.47
N LEU A 155 5.06 -3.45 21.28
CA LEU A 155 6.44 -3.81 20.98
C LEU A 155 7.37 -2.61 21.14
N ILE A 156 7.01 -1.45 20.60
CA ILE A 156 7.81 -0.21 20.75
C ILE A 156 7.96 0.17 22.23
N VAL A 157 6.87 0.16 23.00
CA VAL A 157 6.93 0.49 24.43
C VAL A 157 7.79 -0.52 25.20
N LYS A 158 7.67 -1.82 24.90
CA LYS A 158 8.51 -2.86 25.50
C LYS A 158 9.97 -2.73 25.09
N LEU A 159 10.26 -2.44 23.83
CA LEU A 159 11.61 -2.21 23.34
C LEU A 159 12.23 -1.00 24.04
N LEU A 160 11.51 0.11 24.13
CA LEU A 160 11.99 1.31 24.81
C LEU A 160 12.24 1.05 26.31
N ASN A 161 11.30 0.42 27.01
CA ASN A 161 11.43 0.09 28.44
C ASN A 161 12.52 -0.96 28.72
N SER A 162 12.71 -1.91 27.81
CA SER A 162 13.78 -2.91 27.87
C SER A 162 15.15 -2.27 27.63
N MET A 163 15.25 -1.32 26.71
CA MET A 163 16.47 -0.55 26.47
C MET A 163 16.84 0.34 27.67
N LEU A 164 15.85 0.89 28.38
CA LEU A 164 16.04 1.72 29.58
C LEU A 164 16.52 0.92 30.82
N LYS A 165 16.23 -0.39 30.90
CA LYS A 165 16.62 -1.26 32.04
C LYS A 165 17.68 -2.32 31.71
N GLY A 166 18.06 -2.51 30.44
CA GLY A 166 18.92 -3.60 29.98
C GLY A 166 20.43 -3.44 30.30
N GLN A 167 21.22 -4.43 29.88
CA GLN A 167 22.68 -4.53 30.10
C GLN A 167 23.48 -3.27 29.73
N VAL A 168 22.96 -2.44 28.82
CA VAL A 168 23.59 -1.18 28.39
C VAL A 168 23.71 -0.19 29.57
N ALA A 169 22.73 -0.11 30.46
CA ALA A 169 22.80 0.73 31.66
C ALA A 169 23.86 0.23 32.66
N VAL A 170 24.07 -1.09 32.74
CA VAL A 170 25.10 -1.71 33.60
C VAL A 170 26.49 -1.50 33.02
N VAL A 171 26.67 -1.57 31.70
CA VAL A 171 27.95 -1.27 31.02
C VAL A 171 28.31 0.21 31.20
N ILE A 172 27.35 1.14 31.04
CA ILE A 172 27.55 2.56 31.33
C ILE A 172 27.97 2.76 32.79
N LYS A 173 27.23 2.17 33.74
CA LYS A 173 27.55 2.27 35.18
C LYS A 173 28.91 1.66 35.51
N LYS A 174 29.31 0.58 34.83
CA LYS A 174 30.60 -0.09 35.04
C LYS A 174 31.76 0.72 34.48
N VAL A 175 31.61 1.31 33.29
CA VAL A 175 32.61 2.19 32.66
C VAL A 175 32.78 3.49 33.44
N LEU A 176 31.68 4.11 33.91
CA LEU A 176 31.73 5.29 34.78
C LEU A 176 32.33 5.01 36.16
N ASN A 177 32.14 3.80 36.69
CA ASN A 177 32.64 3.44 38.02
C ASN A 177 34.06 2.83 37.99
N THR A 178 34.62 2.49 36.83
CA THR A 178 36.02 2.13 36.67
C THR A 178 36.89 3.37 36.49
N ASN A 179 37.31 3.97 37.61
CA ASN A 179 38.50 4.81 37.61
C ASN A 179 39.72 3.89 37.45
N PHE A 180 40.35 3.90 36.29
CA PHE A 180 41.61 3.16 36.08
C PHE A 180 42.70 3.75 36.98
N PRO A 181 43.35 2.95 37.85
CA PRO A 181 44.45 3.44 38.67
C PRO A 181 45.64 3.83 37.79
N PHE A 182 46.47 4.73 38.31
CA PHE A 182 47.65 5.30 37.65
C PHE A 182 48.54 4.20 37.00
N PRO A 183 49.10 4.40 35.79
CA PRO A 183 49.33 5.66 35.06
C PRO A 183 48.33 6.04 33.96
N PHE A 184 47.30 5.22 33.67
CA PHE A 184 46.38 5.46 32.55
C PHE A 184 45.10 6.25 32.92
N GLY A 185 45.13 7.03 34.00
CA GLY A 185 43.97 7.80 34.49
C GLY A 185 43.48 8.89 33.52
N TRP A 186 44.35 9.44 32.67
CA TRP A 186 44.01 10.47 31.66
C TRP A 186 43.11 9.92 30.53
N VAL A 187 43.21 8.62 30.23
CA VAL A 187 42.43 7.98 29.15
C VAL A 187 40.95 7.82 29.54
N THR A 188 40.66 7.80 30.85
CA THR A 188 39.29 7.65 31.35
C THR A 188 38.38 8.80 30.91
N GLY A 189 38.90 10.04 30.86
CA GLY A 189 38.18 11.21 30.38
C GLY A 189 37.88 11.15 28.88
N TYR A 190 38.82 10.68 28.06
CA TYR A 190 38.57 10.50 26.62
C TYR A 190 37.60 9.38 26.35
N ILE A 191 37.69 8.26 27.07
CA ILE A 191 36.72 7.17 26.97
C ILE A 191 35.34 7.66 27.42
N ALA A 192 35.25 8.47 28.49
CA ALA A 192 33.99 9.04 28.96
C ALA A 192 33.37 10.02 27.94
N ILE A 193 34.18 10.81 27.23
CA ILE A 193 33.70 11.70 26.15
C ILE A 193 33.30 10.89 24.91
N LEU A 194 34.08 9.86 24.55
CA LEU A 194 33.75 8.93 23.45
C LEU A 194 32.47 8.14 23.71
N VAL A 195 32.19 7.83 24.98
CA VAL A 195 30.98 7.18 25.46
C VAL A 195 29.83 8.19 25.64
N GLY A 196 30.11 9.44 26.01
CA GLY A 196 29.08 10.47 26.25
C GLY A 196 28.57 11.17 24.99
N ALA A 197 29.37 11.21 23.92
CA ALA A 197 28.99 11.75 22.63
C ALA A 197 28.29 10.71 21.72
N GLY A 198 28.02 9.49 22.23
CA GLY A 198 27.44 8.36 21.50
C GLY A 198 26.12 7.87 22.05
#